data_AF-A4BBC4-F1
#
_entry.id   AF-A4BBC4-F1
#
_cell.length_a   1.000
_cell.length_b   1.000
_cell.length_c   1.000
_cell.angle_alpha   90.00
_cell.angle_beta   90.00
_cell.angle_gamma   90.00
#
_symmetry.space_group_name_H-M   'P 1'
#
loop_
_entity.id
_entity.type
_entity.pdbx_description
1 polymer ?
#
loop_
_entity_poly.entity_id
_entity_poly.type
_entity_poly.pdbx_seq_one_letter_code
_entity_poly.pdbx_strand_id
1 'polypeptide(L)'
;MLSSCLPDGERQRPEILKESVAGTNNVVTTNYSGTTDLSISGIDNTVTITAHTRRLTVSGIDNVVFVNDGVHIEHVSISGIDNQLSLPKGFLAPVDWSGIDVQVVYREGQN
;
A
#
# COMPACT_ATOMS: atom_id res chain seq x y z
N MET A 1 14.05 -25.55 -45.36
CA MET A 1 15.02 -25.47 -44.26
C MET A 1 15.12 -24.02 -43.82
N LEU A 2 14.85 -23.77 -42.51
CA LEU A 2 15.40 -22.72 -41.63
C LEU A 2 15.34 -21.26 -42.13
N SER A 3 14.90 -20.25 -41.39
CA SER A 3 14.83 -20.06 -39.95
C SER A 3 13.91 -18.87 -39.67
N SER A 4 12.97 -19.03 -38.73
CA SER A 4 12.19 -17.96 -38.12
C SER A 4 13.07 -17.15 -37.16
N CYS A 5 13.19 -15.85 -37.34
CA CYS A 5 13.72 -14.95 -36.32
C CYS A 5 12.94 -13.63 -36.33
N LEU A 6 11.87 -13.53 -35.54
CA LEU A 6 11.32 -12.29 -34.98
C LEU A 6 10.55 -12.63 -33.69
N PRO A 7 10.45 -11.75 -32.69
CA PRO A 7 11.35 -10.67 -32.29
C PRO A 7 11.84 -10.85 -30.84
N ASP A 8 12.77 -9.98 -30.43
CA ASP A 8 13.29 -9.90 -29.07
C ASP A 8 12.17 -9.93 -28.03
N GLY A 9 12.34 -10.84 -27.07
CA GLY A 9 11.47 -10.94 -25.92
C GLY A 9 11.48 -9.64 -25.15
N GLU A 10 10.42 -8.84 -25.33
CA GLU A 10 9.92 -7.95 -24.29
C GLU A 10 9.68 -8.83 -23.06
N ARG A 11 10.67 -8.92 -22.18
CA ARG A 11 10.44 -9.32 -20.80
C ARG A 11 9.43 -8.30 -20.28
N GLN A 12 8.15 -8.66 -20.29
CA GLN A 12 7.09 -7.87 -19.69
C GLN A 12 7.57 -7.53 -18.27
N ARG A 13 7.97 -6.28 -18.07
CA ARG A 13 8.20 -5.78 -16.72
C ARG A 13 6.85 -5.98 -16.03
N PRO A 14 6.78 -6.65 -14.88
CA PRO A 14 5.50 -6.86 -14.21
C PRO A 14 4.81 -5.51 -14.12
N GLU A 15 3.59 -5.44 -14.66
CA GLU A 15 2.82 -4.21 -14.71
C GLU A 15 2.52 -3.81 -13.25
N ILE A 16 3.03 -2.64 -12.85
CA ILE A 16 2.74 -2.10 -11.53
C ILE A 16 1.40 -1.41 -11.62
N LEU A 17 0.40 -2.00 -10.97
CA LEU A 17 -0.94 -1.42 -10.89
C LEU A 17 -0.89 -0.15 -10.04
N LYS A 18 -1.63 0.88 -10.44
CA LYS A 18 -1.75 2.14 -9.69
C LYS A 18 -3.17 2.30 -9.21
N GLU A 19 -3.33 2.33 -7.91
CA GLU A 19 -4.63 2.32 -7.26
C GLU A 19 -4.72 3.48 -6.28
N SER A 20 -5.91 4.07 -6.15
CA SER A 20 -6.12 5.18 -5.24
C SER A 20 -7.49 5.15 -4.56
N VAL A 21 -7.50 5.39 -3.26
CA VAL A 21 -8.70 5.67 -2.46
C VAL A 21 -8.68 7.15 -2.13
N ALA A 22 -9.60 7.91 -2.72
CA ALA A 22 -9.68 9.36 -2.53
C ALA A 22 -11.09 9.81 -2.12
N GLY A 23 -11.19 10.81 -1.26
CA GLY A 23 -12.45 11.43 -0.88
C GLY A 23 -12.68 11.46 0.63
N THR A 24 -13.94 11.37 1.05
CA THR A 24 -14.33 11.48 2.46
C THR A 24 -15.11 10.25 2.90
N ASN A 25 -14.78 9.70 4.09
CA ASN A 25 -15.53 8.65 4.75
C ASN A 25 -15.67 7.35 3.93
N ASN A 26 -14.61 6.96 3.22
CA ASN A 26 -14.60 5.70 2.47
C ASN A 26 -14.15 4.53 3.36
N VAL A 27 -14.74 3.35 3.12
CA VAL A 27 -14.30 2.09 3.75
C VAL A 27 -13.96 1.09 2.64
N VAL A 28 -12.67 0.76 2.49
CA VAL A 28 -12.18 -0.04 1.36
C VAL A 28 -11.32 -1.20 1.84
N THR A 29 -11.47 -2.38 1.22
CA THR A 29 -10.54 -3.51 1.38
C THR A 29 -9.86 -3.77 0.04
N THR A 30 -8.52 -3.67 -0.01
CA THR A 30 -7.76 -3.88 -1.23
C THR A 30 -7.46 -5.35 -1.45
N ASN A 31 -7.81 -5.86 -2.63
CA ASN A 31 -7.55 -7.24 -3.05
C ASN A 31 -7.12 -7.24 -4.52
N TYR A 32 -5.92 -6.71 -4.77
CA TYR A 32 -5.35 -6.58 -6.10
C TYR A 32 -4.52 -7.80 -6.46
N SER A 33 -4.61 -8.24 -7.72
CA SER A 33 -3.78 -9.30 -8.28
C SER A 33 -2.46 -8.72 -8.81
N GLY A 34 -1.39 -8.80 -8.02
CA GLY A 34 -0.05 -8.37 -8.43
C GLY A 34 0.53 -7.23 -7.59
N THR A 35 1.66 -6.69 -8.03
CA THR A 35 2.39 -5.63 -7.34
C THR A 35 1.75 -4.27 -7.61
N THR A 36 1.29 -3.59 -6.56
CA THR A 36 0.49 -2.35 -6.69
C THR A 36 1.15 -1.17 -5.98
N ASP A 37 1.04 0.03 -6.55
CA ASP A 37 1.25 1.31 -5.83
C ASP A 37 -0.11 1.83 -5.37
N LEU A 38 -0.30 1.98 -4.06
CA LEU A 38 -1.54 2.41 -3.45
C LEU A 38 -1.41 3.82 -2.86
N SER A 39 -2.31 4.72 -3.25
CA SER A 39 -2.41 6.07 -2.69
C SER A 39 -3.75 6.26 -1.97
N ILE A 40 -3.71 6.64 -0.70
CA ILE A 40 -4.89 6.94 0.12
C ILE A 40 -4.86 8.43 0.41
N SER A 41 -5.90 9.17 0.00
CA SER A 41 -5.98 10.61 0.22
C SER A 41 -7.37 11.10 0.62
N GLY A 42 -7.41 12.17 1.41
CA GLY A 42 -8.66 12.82 1.80
C GLY A 42 -8.92 12.75 3.30
N ILE A 43 -10.18 12.60 3.69
CA ILE A 43 -10.61 12.76 5.09
C ILE A 43 -11.35 11.51 5.57
N ASP A 44 -11.00 11.00 6.74
CA ASP A 44 -11.76 9.93 7.42
C ASP A 44 -11.90 8.64 6.60
N ASN A 45 -10.86 8.26 5.84
CA ASN A 45 -10.90 7.01 5.08
C ASN A 45 -10.35 5.84 5.89
N THR A 46 -11.06 4.72 5.90
CA THR A 46 -10.60 3.45 6.49
C THR A 46 -10.23 2.46 5.40
N VAL A 47 -8.98 2.02 5.34
CA VAL A 47 -8.48 1.11 4.30
C VAL A 47 -7.81 -0.12 4.90
N THR A 48 -8.28 -1.30 4.50
CA THR A 48 -7.67 -2.59 4.84
C THR A 48 -6.86 -3.10 3.65
N ILE A 49 -5.57 -3.33 3.85
CA ILE A 49 -4.64 -3.78 2.82
C ILE A 49 -4.44 -5.29 2.95
N THR A 50 -4.85 -6.05 1.94
CA THR A 50 -4.66 -7.51 1.89
C THR A 50 -3.77 -7.99 0.74
N ALA A 51 -3.41 -7.10 -0.18
CA ALA A 51 -2.59 -7.38 -1.34
C ALA A 51 -1.16 -6.84 -1.22
N HIS A 52 -0.22 -7.47 -1.93
CA HIS A 52 1.18 -7.03 -1.97
C HIS A 52 1.28 -5.63 -2.60
N THR A 53 1.91 -4.72 -1.88
CA THR A 53 1.95 -3.29 -2.25
C THR A 53 3.40 -2.85 -2.33
N ARG A 54 3.85 -2.38 -3.48
CA ARG A 54 5.20 -1.85 -3.61
C ARG A 54 5.37 -0.57 -2.80
N ARG A 55 4.46 0.38 -3.00
CA ARG A 55 4.46 1.68 -2.33
C ARG A 55 3.08 1.99 -1.79
N LEU A 56 3.01 2.26 -0.49
CA LEU A 56 1.82 2.80 0.16
C LEU A 56 2.07 4.28 0.48
N THR A 57 1.21 5.16 -0.03
CA THR A 57 1.21 6.58 0.32
C THR A 57 -0.12 6.92 0.99
N VAL A 58 -0.08 7.52 2.17
CA VAL A 58 -1.26 7.98 2.91
C VAL A 58 -1.12 9.48 3.16
N SER A 59 -2.12 10.27 2.76
CA SER A 59 -2.14 11.72 2.98
C SER A 59 -3.53 12.24 3.33
N GLY A 60 -3.60 13.33 4.10
CA GLY A 60 -4.87 13.97 4.45
C GLY A 60 -5.14 13.97 5.96
N ILE A 61 -6.39 13.80 6.35
CA ILE A 61 -6.85 13.97 7.74
C ILE A 61 -7.61 12.71 8.19
N ASP A 62 -7.34 12.22 9.40
CA ASP A 62 -8.10 11.13 10.05
C ASP A 62 -8.18 9.81 9.24
N ASN A 63 -7.20 9.50 8.39
CA ASN A 63 -7.23 8.24 7.65
C ASN A 63 -6.68 7.09 8.51
N VAL A 64 -7.40 5.97 8.53
CA VAL A 64 -7.02 4.75 9.23
C VAL A 64 -6.64 3.67 8.23
N VAL A 65 -5.42 3.16 8.32
CA VAL A 65 -4.92 2.13 7.42
C VAL A 65 -4.51 0.90 8.20
N PHE A 66 -5.05 -0.25 7.82
CA PHE A 66 -4.76 -1.54 8.43
C PHE A 66 -4.08 -2.45 7.41
N VAL A 67 -2.83 -2.82 7.66
CA VAL A 67 -2.10 -3.79 6.83
C VAL A 67 -2.30 -5.17 7.41
N ASN A 68 -2.86 -6.10 6.64
CA ASN A 68 -3.14 -7.45 7.11
C ASN A 68 -1.84 -8.26 7.30
N ASP A 69 -1.92 -9.30 8.13
CA ASP A 69 -0.78 -10.13 8.44
C ASP A 69 -0.32 -10.92 7.19
N GLY A 70 0.98 -11.06 6.99
CA GLY A 70 1.56 -11.72 5.80
C GLY A 70 1.59 -10.85 4.54
N VAL A 71 1.08 -9.62 4.57
CA VAL A 71 1.22 -8.68 3.46
C VAL A 71 2.63 -8.10 3.42
N HIS A 72 3.27 -8.19 2.26
CA HIS A 72 4.56 -7.53 2.01
C HIS A 72 4.33 -6.14 1.40
N ILE A 73 4.96 -5.14 2.01
CA ILE A 73 5.05 -3.79 1.46
C ILE A 73 6.52 -3.38 1.37
N GLU A 74 6.96 -2.77 0.26
CA GLU A 74 8.38 -2.38 0.12
C GLU A 74 8.68 -1.01 0.74
N HIS A 75 7.71 -0.10 0.75
CA HIS A 75 7.86 1.24 1.30
C HIS A 75 6.50 1.83 1.71
N VAL A 76 6.47 2.48 2.87
CA VAL A 76 5.29 3.22 3.36
C VAL A 76 5.64 4.68 3.59
N SER A 77 4.77 5.57 3.13
CA SER A 77 4.80 6.99 3.45
C SER A 77 3.45 7.41 4.00
N ILE A 78 3.43 8.06 5.16
CA ILE A 78 2.22 8.60 5.80
C ILE A 78 2.43 10.06 6.17
N SER A 79 1.47 10.91 5.83
CA SER A 79 1.57 12.36 6.01
C SER A 79 0.23 13.00 6.32
N GLY A 80 0.21 14.13 7.03
CA GLY A 80 -1.01 14.91 7.26
C GLY A 80 -1.36 15.08 8.73
N ILE A 81 -2.64 14.94 9.09
CA ILE A 81 -3.15 15.17 10.45
C ILE A 81 -3.92 13.93 10.92
N ASP A 82 -3.63 13.44 12.13
CA ASP A 82 -4.40 12.36 12.79
C ASP A 82 -4.52 11.05 11.98
N ASN A 83 -3.58 10.79 11.07
CA ASN A 83 -3.59 9.54 10.32
C ASN A 83 -2.99 8.40 11.16
N GLN A 84 -3.65 7.25 11.13
CA GLN A 84 -3.22 6.05 11.85
C GLN A 84 -2.86 4.93 10.88
N LEU A 85 -1.69 4.34 11.07
CA LEU A 85 -1.23 3.17 10.33
C LEU A 85 -1.00 2.00 11.29
N SER A 86 -1.67 0.88 11.02
CA SER A 86 -1.57 -0.35 11.78
C SER A 86 -0.86 -1.43 10.98
N LEU A 87 0.34 -1.82 11.42
CA LEU A 87 1.22 -2.76 10.74
C LEU A 87 1.32 -4.09 11.51
N PRO A 88 1.52 -5.23 10.83
CA PRO A 88 1.82 -6.47 11.51
C PRO A 88 3.18 -6.43 12.21
N LYS A 89 3.34 -7.17 13.31
CA LYS A 89 4.64 -7.34 13.98
C LYS A 89 5.65 -7.98 13.01
N GLY A 90 6.88 -7.46 13.05
CA GLY A 90 7.93 -7.92 12.14
C GLY A 90 7.84 -7.28 10.74
N PHE A 91 7.02 -6.25 10.55
CA PHE A 91 7.09 -5.41 9.36
C PHE A 91 8.47 -4.74 9.26
N LEU A 92 9.20 -5.01 8.18
CA LEU A 92 10.59 -4.57 8.00
C LEU A 92 10.77 -3.41 7.03
N ALA A 93 9.70 -3.02 6.32
CA ALA A 93 9.81 -2.00 5.29
C ALA A 93 10.06 -0.62 5.91
N PRO A 94 10.81 0.26 5.22
CA PRO A 94 10.92 1.65 5.64
C PRO A 94 9.53 2.30 5.73
N VAL A 95 9.32 3.02 6.83
CA VAL A 95 8.12 3.84 7.06
C VAL A 95 8.57 5.28 7.26
N ASP A 96 8.25 6.13 6.30
CA ASP A 96 8.45 7.57 6.37
C ASP A 96 7.16 8.22 6.87
N TRP A 97 7.22 8.95 7.98
CA TRP A 97 6.06 9.68 8.50
C TRP A 97 6.36 11.16 8.74
N SER A 98 5.34 11.99 8.51
CA SER A 98 5.39 13.44 8.76
C SER A 98 4.02 14.00 9.08
N GLY A 99 3.94 15.16 9.71
CA GLY A 99 2.67 15.81 10.03
C GLY A 99 2.36 15.86 11.52
N ILE A 100 1.09 16.07 11.85
CA ILE A 100 0.60 16.29 13.21
C ILE A 100 -0.15 15.03 13.64
N ASP A 101 0.20 14.52 14.83
CA ASP A 101 -0.50 13.39 15.47
C ASP A 101 -0.64 12.13 14.59
N VAL A 102 0.33 11.90 13.70
CA VAL A 102 0.43 10.66 12.93
C VAL A 102 0.89 9.52 13.82
N GLN A 103 0.14 8.44 13.83
CA GLN A 103 0.43 7.27 14.65
C GLN A 103 0.76 6.05 13.79
N VAL A 104 1.86 5.37 14.10
CA VAL A 104 2.20 4.06 13.54
C VAL A 104 2.22 3.04 14.67
N VAL A 105 1.37 2.02 14.57
CA VAL A 105 1.20 0.97 15.58
C VAL A 105 1.58 -0.38 14.99
N TYR A 106 2.50 -1.09 15.65
CA TYR A 106 2.85 -2.47 15.32
C TYR A 106 2.01 -3.43 16.16
N ARG A 107 1.15 -4.22 15.52
CA ARG A 107 0.24 -5.16 16.18
C ARG A 107 0.93 -6.50 16.42
N GLU A 108 0.81 -7.04 17.62
CA GLU A 108 1.11 -8.46 17.89
C GLU A 108 0.25 -9.32 16.95
N GLY A 109 0.89 -10.22 16.18
CA GLY A 109 0.17 -11.12 15.29
C GLY A 109 -0.81 -11.99 16.09
N GLN A 110 -2.01 -12.22 15.54
CA GLN A 110 -2.95 -13.18 16.12
C GLN A 110 -2.35 -14.57 15.89
N ASN A 111 -1.79 -15.18 16.95
CA ASN A 111 -1.27 -16.54 16.94
C ASN A 111 -2.39 -17.57 16.86
#